data_AF-A0A9E5NKX7-F1
#
_entry.id   AF-A0A9E5NKX7-F1
#
_cell.length_a   1.000
_cell.length_b   1.000
_cell.length_c   1.000
_cell.angle_alpha   90.00
_cell.angle_beta   90.00
_cell.angle_gamma   90.00
#
_symmetry.space_group_name_H-M   'P 1'
#
loop_
_entity.id
_entity.type
_entity.pdbx_description
1 polymer ?
#
loop_
_entity_poly.entity_id
_entity_poly.type
_entity_poly.pdbx_seq_one_letter_code
_entity_poly.pdbx_strand_id
1 'polypeptide(L)'
;LAHYMTASSLPHLLKNGDRSSMAHSIEARMPFTDYRLVDFLFPLPAVYKIRNGWTKWLLRLAVEDLLPPEIVWRRDKLGFATPPWSSRRELWERWWHNNAPRC
;
A
#
# COMPACT_ATOMS: atom_id res chain seq x y z
N LEU A 1 10.06 10.27 -12.99
CA LEU A 1 9.18 9.43 -12.15
C LEU A 1 9.68 7.99 -12.03
N ALA A 2 9.86 7.25 -13.14
CA ALA A 2 10.39 5.88 -13.14
C ALA A 2 11.69 5.74 -12.35
N HIS A 3 12.70 6.56 -12.68
CA HIS A 3 14.00 6.57 -12.00
C HIS A 3 13.90 6.80 -10.49
N TYR A 4 13.03 7.71 -10.05
CA TYR A 4 12.84 7.97 -8.61
C TYR A 4 12.25 6.75 -7.91
N MET A 5 11.23 6.12 -8.51
CA MET A 5 10.63 4.90 -7.96
C MET A 5 11.67 3.78 -7.83
N THR A 6 12.48 3.55 -8.85
CA THR A 6 13.46 2.45 -8.86
C THR A 6 14.72 2.74 -8.04
N ALA A 7 15.06 4.01 -7.79
CA ALA A 7 16.29 4.39 -7.08
C ALA A 7 16.11 4.70 -5.59
N SER A 8 14.90 5.08 -5.15
CA SER A 8 14.70 5.53 -3.76
C SER A 8 13.61 4.73 -3.03
N SER A 9 12.35 4.92 -3.39
CA SER A 9 11.22 4.47 -2.58
C SER A 9 10.99 2.97 -2.67
N LEU A 10 10.99 2.39 -3.87
CA LEU A 10 10.69 0.98 -4.07
C LEU A 10 11.76 0.06 -3.46
N PRO A 11 13.07 0.26 -3.69
CA PRO A 11 14.10 -0.60 -3.09
C PRO A 11 14.05 -0.59 -1.56
N HIS A 12 13.78 0.56 -0.96
CA HIS A 12 13.67 0.68 0.50
C HIS A 12 12.49 -0.13 1.05
N LEU A 13 11.32 -0.01 0.42
CA LEU A 13 10.11 -0.75 0.83
C LEU A 13 10.28 -2.26 0.64
N LEU A 14 10.84 -2.69 -0.49
CA LEU A 14 11.09 -4.12 -0.77
C LEU A 14 12.09 -4.71 0.23
N LYS A 15 13.20 -4.00 0.49
CA LYS A 15 14.21 -4.44 1.47
C LYS A 15 13.62 -4.60 2.88
N ASN A 16 12.81 -3.65 3.32
CA ASN A 16 12.23 -3.71 4.66
C ASN A 16 11.18 -4.82 4.79
N GLY A 17 10.34 -5.01 3.75
CA GLY A 17 9.36 -6.08 3.70
C GLY A 17 10.03 -7.47 3.75
N ASP A 18 11.05 -7.66 2.92
CA ASP A 18 11.80 -8.92 2.84
C ASP A 18 12.46 -9.26 4.18
N ARG A 19 13.21 -8.32 4.77
CA ARG A 19 13.86 -8.51 6.08
C ARG A 19 12.86 -8.86 7.19
N SER A 20 11.70 -8.20 7.20
CA SER A 20 10.66 -8.45 8.20
C SER A 20 10.07 -9.86 8.04
N SER A 21 9.86 -10.30 6.80
CA SER A 21 9.29 -11.62 6.52
C SER A 21 10.26 -12.76 6.82
N MET A 22 11.52 -12.62 6.39
CA MET A 22 12.57 -13.63 6.57
C MET A 22 12.99 -13.79 8.04
N ALA A 23 12.86 -12.74 8.85
CA ALA A 23 13.04 -12.83 10.31
C ALA A 23 12.09 -13.85 10.96
N HIS A 24 10.96 -14.15 10.31
CA HIS A 24 9.98 -15.14 10.74
C HIS A 24 9.91 -16.36 9.81
N SER A 25 10.91 -16.57 8.95
CA SER A 25 10.94 -17.66 7.95
C SER A 25 9.70 -17.70 7.04
N ILE A 26 9.10 -16.54 6.77
CA ILE A 26 7.94 -16.39 5.87
C ILE A 26 8.41 -15.73 4.58
N GLU A 27 7.98 -16.26 3.44
CA GLU A 27 8.22 -15.61 2.14
C GLU A 27 7.05 -14.67 1.80
N ALA A 28 7.29 -13.35 1.86
CA ALA A 28 6.31 -12.35 1.45
C ALA A 28 6.41 -12.05 -0.05
N ARG A 29 5.35 -12.38 -0.80
CA ARG A 29 5.23 -12.01 -2.23
C ARG A 29 4.59 -10.62 -2.37
N MET A 30 5.00 -9.87 -3.40
CA MET A 30 4.51 -8.51 -3.69
C MET A 30 3.86 -8.46 -5.09
N PRO A 31 2.59 -8.91 -5.24
CA PRO A 31 1.94 -9.04 -6.55
C PRO A 31 1.87 -7.74 -7.36
N PHE A 32 1.77 -6.60 -6.68
CA PHE A 32 1.70 -5.27 -7.33
C PHE A 32 3.05 -4.79 -7.90
N THR A 33 4.14 -5.51 -7.65
CA THR A 33 5.49 -5.21 -8.17
C THR A 33 5.88 -6.13 -9.32
N ASP A 34 4.94 -6.93 -9.85
CA ASP A 34 5.17 -7.73 -11.04
C ASP A 34 5.44 -6.84 -12.26
N TYR A 35 6.48 -7.17 -13.04
CA TYR A 35 6.91 -6.36 -14.18
C TYR A 35 5.82 -6.22 -15.24
N ARG A 36 4.98 -7.25 -15.45
CA ARG A 36 3.89 -7.23 -16.45
C ARG A 36 2.84 -6.18 -16.08
N LEU A 37 2.54 -6.08 -14.78
CA LEU A 37 1.61 -5.09 -14.27
C LEU A 37 2.22 -3.68 -14.35
N VAL A 38 3.50 -3.54 -14.01
CA VAL A 38 4.20 -2.25 -14.08
C VAL A 38 4.25 -1.75 -15.53
N ASP A 39 4.65 -2.58 -16.48
CA ASP A 39 4.75 -2.23 -17.90
C ASP A 39 3.39 -1.84 -18.49
N PHE A 40 2.32 -2.50 -18.05
CA PHE A 40 0.96 -2.13 -18.44
C PHE A 40 0.52 -0.78 -17.83
N LEU A 41 0.77 -0.56 -16.54
CA LEU A 41 0.29 0.63 -15.83
C LEU A 41 1.12 1.89 -16.08
N PHE A 42 2.40 1.75 -16.43
CA PHE A 42 3.30 2.88 -16.62
C PHE A 42 2.84 3.85 -17.73
N PRO A 43 2.55 3.38 -18.97
CA PRO A 43 2.14 4.25 -20.08
C PRO A 43 0.72 4.78 -19.95
N LEU A 44 -0.11 4.25 -19.04
CA LEU A 44 -1.49 4.70 -18.91
C LEU A 44 -1.61 6.18 -18.52
N PRO A 45 -2.55 6.91 -19.15
CA PRO A 45 -2.88 8.28 -18.78
C PRO A 45 -3.21 8.45 -17.29
N ALA A 46 -2.84 9.60 -16.73
CA ALA A 46 -3.02 9.89 -15.31
C ALA A 46 -4.49 9.80 -14.84
N VAL A 47 -5.47 10.02 -15.73
CA VAL A 47 -6.91 9.91 -15.45
C VAL A 47 -7.32 8.50 -14.98
N TYR A 48 -6.58 7.46 -15.36
CA TYR A 48 -6.84 6.09 -14.87
C TYR A 48 -6.22 5.83 -13.50
N LYS A 49 -5.26 6.66 -13.07
CA LYS A 49 -4.59 6.56 -11.77
C LYS A 49 -5.30 7.41 -10.72
N ILE A 50 -5.72 8.62 -11.11
CA ILE A 50 -6.41 9.60 -10.27
C ILE A 50 -7.57 10.21 -11.05
N ARG A 51 -8.79 10.14 -10.49
CA ARG A 51 -10.00 10.71 -11.10
C ARG A 51 -10.97 11.17 -10.03
N ASN A 52 -11.59 12.35 -10.20
CA ASN A 52 -12.63 12.86 -9.30
C ASN A 52 -12.23 12.86 -7.81
N GLY A 53 -10.97 13.17 -7.50
CA GLY A 53 -10.44 13.16 -6.12
C GLY A 53 -10.08 11.78 -5.57
N TRP A 54 -10.28 10.71 -6.34
CA TRP A 54 -9.96 9.35 -5.94
C TRP A 54 -8.63 8.88 -6.50
N THR A 55 -7.81 8.29 -5.65
CA THR A 55 -6.58 7.59 -6.05
C THR A 55 -6.85 6.12 -6.35
N LYS A 56 -5.98 5.52 -7.17
CA LYS A 56 -6.07 4.11 -7.60
C LYS A 56 -7.37 3.81 -8.34
N TRP A 57 -7.86 4.75 -9.14
CA TRP A 57 -9.17 4.68 -9.79
C TRP A 57 -9.38 3.38 -10.58
N LEU A 58 -8.42 3.03 -11.45
CA LEU A 58 -8.48 1.78 -12.24
C LEU A 58 -8.53 0.52 -11.36
N LEU A 59 -7.75 0.48 -10.27
CA LEU A 59 -7.76 -0.67 -9.36
C LEU A 59 -9.10 -0.80 -8.65
N ARG A 60 -9.74 0.31 -8.27
CA ARG A 60 -11.06 0.30 -7.61
C ARG A 60 -12.13 -0.27 -8.54
N LEU A 61 -12.17 0.18 -9.79
CA LEU A 61 -13.09 -0.36 -10.80
C LEU A 61 -12.84 -1.84 -11.06
N ALA A 62 -11.57 -2.27 -11.11
CA ALA A 62 -11.20 -3.66 -11.41
C ALA A 62 -11.54 -4.67 -10.30
N VAL A 63 -11.92 -4.21 -9.10
CA VAL A 63 -12.26 -5.07 -7.96
C VAL A 63 -13.64 -4.78 -7.38
N GLU A 64 -14.42 -3.93 -8.06
CA GLU A 64 -15.74 -3.48 -7.61
C GLU A 64 -16.75 -4.63 -7.54
N ASP A 65 -16.58 -5.63 -8.40
CA ASP A 65 -17.36 -6.87 -8.44
C ASP A 65 -16.87 -7.94 -7.44
N LEU A 66 -15.67 -7.77 -6.88
CA LEU A 66 -15.05 -8.74 -5.97
C LEU A 66 -15.21 -8.38 -4.49
N LEU A 67 -15.48 -7.11 -4.16
CA LEU A 67 -15.46 -6.60 -2.80
C LEU A 67 -16.67 -5.68 -2.52
N PRO A 68 -17.17 -5.62 -1.27
CA PRO A 68 -18.23 -4.69 -0.90
C PRO A 68 -17.89 -3.24 -1.25
N PRO A 69 -18.85 -2.43 -1.75
CA PRO A 69 -18.61 -1.04 -2.15
C PRO A 69 -18.02 -0.17 -1.02
N GLU A 70 -18.36 -0.47 0.23
CA GLU A 70 -17.85 0.21 1.42
C GLU A 70 -16.32 0.08 1.58
N ILE A 71 -15.76 -1.08 1.18
CA ILE A 71 -14.31 -1.32 1.21
C ILE A 71 -13.66 -0.70 -0.03
N VAL A 72 -14.25 -0.93 -1.21
CA VAL A 72 -13.70 -0.48 -2.50
C VAL A 72 -13.63 1.04 -2.58
N TRP A 73 -14.64 1.74 -2.07
CA TRP A 73 -14.76 3.20 -2.09
C TRP A 73 -14.46 3.85 -0.74
N ARG A 74 -13.65 3.18 0.09
CA ARG A 74 -13.21 3.72 1.37
C ARG A 74 -12.31 4.95 1.21
N ARG A 75 -12.58 6.00 2.01
CA ARG A 75 -11.87 7.29 2.00
C ARG A 75 -10.74 7.39 3.03
N ASP A 76 -10.87 6.70 4.17
CA ASP A 76 -9.91 6.66 5.28
C ASP A 76 -8.69 5.76 5.00
N LYS A 77 -8.17 5.77 3.77
CA LYS A 77 -6.94 5.03 3.44
C LYS A 77 -5.74 5.66 4.13
N LEU A 78 -5.35 5.09 5.26
CA LEU A 78 -4.13 5.43 5.97
C LEU A 78 -2.93 4.69 5.37
N GLY A 79 -1.82 5.41 5.20
CA GLY A 79 -0.53 4.78 4.95
C GLY A 79 -0.07 4.06 6.22
N PHE A 80 0.71 2.99 6.08
CA PHE A 80 1.35 2.35 7.21
C PHE A 80 2.48 3.26 7.70
N ALA A 81 2.16 4.15 8.65
CA ALA A 81 3.13 5.07 9.20
C ALA A 81 4.02 4.35 10.21
N THR A 82 5.34 4.48 10.07
CA THR A 82 6.27 4.05 11.11
C THR A 82 5.99 4.86 12.37
N PRO A 83 5.80 4.23 13.54
CA PRO A 83 5.63 4.97 14.78
C PRO A 83 6.81 5.93 15.01
N PRO A 84 6.57 7.16 15.49
CA PRO A 84 7.66 8.05 15.87
C PRO A 84 8.54 7.37 16.93
N TRP A 85 9.84 7.65 16.92
CA TRP A 85 10.84 7.00 17.78
C TRP A 85 10.49 7.04 19.29
N SER A 86 9.73 8.05 19.74
CA SER A 86 9.25 8.18 21.12
C SER A 86 8.08 7.24 21.48
N SER A 87 7.58 6.45 20.53
CA SER A 87 6.48 5.51 20.75
C SER A 87 6.98 4.30 21.51
N ARG A 88 6.86 4.34 22.84
CA ARG A 88 6.99 3.14 23.69
C ARG A 88 6.03 2.08 23.14
N ARG A 89 6.47 0.82 23.04
CA ARG A 89 5.69 -0.30 22.47
C ARG A 89 4.24 -0.34 22.98
N GLU A 90 4.05 -0.12 24.27
CA GLU A 90 2.75 -0.05 24.95
C GLU A 90 1.83 1.09 24.43
N LEU A 91 2.40 2.25 24.11
CA LEU A 91 1.65 3.40 23.57
C LEU A 91 1.19 3.13 22.14
N TRP A 92 2.00 2.42 21.34
CA TRP A 92 1.63 2.01 20.00
C TRP A 92 0.54 0.94 20.00
N GLU A 93 0.69 -0.10 20.82
CA GLU A 93 -0.34 -1.13 21.00
C GLU A 93 -1.67 -0.49 21.44
N ARG A 94 -1.62 0.45 22.40
CA ARG A 94 -2.80 1.19 22.85
C ARG A 94 -3.40 2.09 21.76
N TRP A 95 -2.58 2.77 20.96
CA TRP A 95 -3.08 3.58 19.83
C TRP A 95 -3.75 2.69 18.77
N TRP A 96 -3.13 1.57 18.41
CA TRP A 96 -3.65 0.62 17.43
C TRP A 96 -5.01 0.06 17.87
N HIS A 97 -5.14 -0.41 19.11
CA HIS A 97 -6.41 -0.94 19.61
C HIS A 97 -7.53 0.12 19.70
N ASN A 98 -7.18 1.40 19.86
CA ASN A 98 -8.17 2.47 20.01
C ASN A 98 -8.52 3.20 18.70
N ASN A 99 -7.61 3.21 17.71
CA ASN A 99 -7.74 4.03 16.51
C ASN A 99 -7.64 3.24 15.20
N ALA A 100 -7.25 1.95 15.23
CA ALA A 100 -7.29 1.16 14.01
C ALA A 100 -8.75 1.06 13.52
N PRO A 101 -9.00 1.28 12.22
CA PRO A 101 -10.34 1.14 11.67
C PRO A 101 -10.83 -0.27 11.98
N ARG A 102 -11.91 -0.36 12.77
CA ARG A 102 -12.58 -1.62 13.03
C ARG A 102 -13.17 -2.06 11.69
N CYS A 103 -12.62 -3.15 11.15
CA CYS A 103 -13.27 -3.90 10.09
C CYS A 103 -14.66 -4.35 10.55
#